data_AF-A0A2D3VWS7-F1
#
_entry.id   AF-A0A2D3VWS7-F1
#
_cell.length_a   1.000
_cell.length_b   1.000
_cell.length_c   1.000
_cell.angle_alpha   90.00
_cell.angle_beta   90.00
_cell.angle_gamma   90.00
#
_symmetry.space_group_name_H-M   'P 1'
#
loop_
_entity.id
_entity.type
_entity.pdbx_description
1 polymer ?
#
loop_
_entity_poly.entity_id
_entity_poly.type
_entity_poly.pdbx_seq_one_letter_code
_entity_poly.pdbx_strand_id
1 'polypeptide(L)'
;MLLNMQRFKIYCEIAVSRGVVKRAAKVALVVGSALNLINQGESLMLLDFANVNFMKLFLTYIVPYSVTTYTATALKAEFQIGTASSVEADLECTSCKAHIHIHKGQIIPECMVCGIDTHWKLK
;
A
#
# COMPACT_ATOMS: atom_id res chain seq x y z
N MET A 1 20.42 4.77 -11.87
CA MET A 1 19.28 5.69 -12.06
C MET A 1 18.03 4.99 -12.62
N LEU A 2 18.15 4.16 -13.68
CA LEU A 2 17.01 3.46 -14.31
C LEU A 2 16.32 2.41 -13.40
N LEU A 3 17.09 1.65 -12.60
CA LEU A 3 16.56 0.67 -11.62
C LEU A 3 15.64 1.31 -10.57
N ASN A 4 15.99 2.50 -10.07
CA ASN A 4 15.17 3.21 -9.10
C ASN A 4 13.84 3.69 -9.71
N MET A 5 13.84 4.04 -11.01
CA MET A 5 12.66 4.52 -11.70
C MET A 5 11.64 3.40 -11.97
N GLN A 6 12.11 2.19 -12.33
CA GLN A 6 11.24 1.01 -12.49
C GLN A 6 10.62 0.60 -11.15
N ARG A 7 11.42 0.55 -10.08
CA ARG A 7 10.91 0.29 -8.72
C ARG A 7 9.86 1.32 -8.33
N PHE A 8 10.16 2.61 -8.47
CA PHE A 8 9.21 3.67 -8.15
C PHE A 8 7.89 3.55 -8.93
N LYS A 9 7.94 3.22 -10.22
CA LYS A 9 6.76 2.98 -11.05
C LYS A 9 5.90 1.84 -10.49
N ILE A 10 6.52 0.72 -10.10
CA ILE A 10 5.82 -0.42 -9.50
C ILE A 10 5.17 -0.03 -8.16
N TYR A 11 5.91 0.66 -7.28
CA TYR A 11 5.34 1.15 -6.02
C TYR A 11 4.13 2.06 -6.26
N CYS A 12 4.22 2.97 -7.24
CA CYS A 12 3.10 3.84 -7.60
C CYS A 12 1.91 3.04 -8.15
N GLU A 13 2.14 2.07 -9.04
CA GLU A 13 1.07 1.23 -9.60
C GLU A 13 0.35 0.43 -8.52
N ILE A 14 1.10 -0.14 -7.56
CA ILE A 14 0.53 -0.84 -6.42
C ILE A 14 -0.26 0.13 -5.53
N ALA A 15 0.28 1.31 -5.24
CA ALA A 15 -0.34 2.30 -4.37
C ALA A 15 -1.70 2.79 -4.91
N VAL A 16 -1.84 2.95 -6.23
CA VAL A 16 -3.10 3.33 -6.88
C VAL A 16 -3.99 2.14 -7.23
N SER A 17 -3.57 0.91 -6.91
CA SER A 17 -4.38 -0.27 -7.19
C SER A 17 -5.71 -0.22 -6.41
N ARG A 18 -6.79 -0.64 -7.07
CA ARG A 18 -8.16 -0.57 -6.50
C ARG A 18 -8.26 -1.19 -5.11
N GLY A 19 -7.55 -2.29 -4.86
CA GLY A 19 -7.53 -2.96 -3.55
C GLY A 19 -6.89 -2.10 -2.45
N VAL A 20 -5.78 -1.42 -2.77
CA VAL A 20 -5.09 -0.53 -1.82
C VAL A 20 -5.94 0.71 -1.55
N VAL A 21 -6.41 1.39 -2.61
CA VAL A 21 -7.22 2.61 -2.49
C VAL A 21 -8.52 2.35 -1.71
N LYS A 22 -9.25 1.28 -2.02
CA LYS A 22 -10.49 0.95 -1.28
C LYS A 22 -10.24 0.68 0.20
N ARG A 23 -9.17 -0.06 0.53
CA ARG A 23 -8.80 -0.34 1.92
C ARG A 23 -8.39 0.93 2.64
N ALA A 24 -7.51 1.74 2.04
CA ALA A 24 -7.05 3.00 2.61
C ALA A 24 -8.19 4.00 2.82
N ALA A 25 -9.09 4.14 1.84
CA ALA A 25 -10.26 5.01 1.97
C ALA A 25 -11.20 4.55 3.09
N LYS A 26 -11.49 3.25 3.20
CA LYS A 26 -12.33 2.71 4.28
C LYS A 26 -11.71 2.96 5.66
N VAL A 27 -10.41 2.72 5.81
CA VAL A 27 -9.70 2.98 7.07
C VAL A 27 -9.70 4.48 7.39
N ALA A 28 -9.43 5.33 6.40
CA ALA A 28 -9.43 6.78 6.57
C ALA A 28 -10.79 7.31 7.01
N LEU A 29 -11.89 6.81 6.43
CA LEU A 29 -13.23 7.22 6.84
C LEU A 29 -13.54 6.83 8.28
N VAL A 30 -13.28 5.57 8.67
CA VAL A 30 -13.61 5.09 10.02
C VAL A 30 -12.70 5.70 11.08
N VAL A 31 -11.39 5.56 10.90
CA VAL A 31 -10.39 6.04 11.86
C VAL A 31 -10.33 7.56 11.84
N GLY A 32 -10.39 8.19 10.67
CA GLY A 32 -10.38 9.64 10.55
C GLY A 32 -11.60 10.30 11.18
N SER A 33 -12.80 9.72 11.04
CA SER A 33 -13.99 10.23 11.74
C SER A 33 -13.85 10.14 13.26
N ALA A 34 -13.37 9.00 13.77
CA ALA A 34 -13.12 8.84 15.20
C ALA A 34 -12.07 9.84 15.72
N LEU A 35 -10.97 10.02 14.99
CA LEU A 35 -9.93 10.99 15.35
C LEU A 35 -10.46 12.42 15.30
N ASN A 36 -11.25 12.79 14.29
CA ASN A 36 -11.80 14.14 14.18
C ASN A 36 -12.80 14.44 15.33
N LEU A 37 -13.60 13.44 15.74
CA LEU A 37 -14.50 13.55 16.89
C LEU A 37 -13.74 13.72 18.21
N ILE A 38 -12.67 12.96 18.43
CA ILE A 38 -11.83 13.10 19.63
C ILE A 38 -11.12 14.46 19.67
N ASN A 39 -10.73 14.97 18.50
CA ASN A 39 -9.78 16.07 18.39
C ASN A 39 -10.43 17.46 18.30
N GLN A 40 -11.65 17.55 17.76
CA GLN A 40 -12.42 18.79 17.64
C GLN A 40 -13.93 18.51 17.50
N GLY A 41 -14.40 17.43 18.15
CA GLY A 41 -15.80 16.99 18.07
C GLY A 41 -16.81 18.01 18.58
N GLU A 42 -16.48 18.76 19.64
CA GLU A 42 -17.36 19.79 20.19
C GLU A 42 -17.70 20.87 19.15
N SER A 43 -16.70 21.43 18.48
CA SER A 43 -16.90 22.44 17.42
C SER A 43 -17.65 21.88 16.21
N LEU A 44 -17.42 20.61 15.86
CA LEU A 44 -18.13 19.92 14.76
C LEU A 44 -19.60 19.66 15.09
N MET A 45 -19.92 19.23 16.31
CA MET A 45 -21.29 18.93 16.74
C MET A 45 -22.12 20.20 16.93
N LEU A 46 -21.49 21.30 17.37
CA LEU A 46 -22.13 22.61 17.50
C LEU A 46 -22.24 23.36 16.16
N LEU A 47 -21.73 22.79 15.06
CA LEU A 47 -21.64 23.45 13.74
C LEU A 47 -20.92 24.81 13.79
N ASP A 48 -19.97 24.94 14.71
CA ASP A 48 -19.21 26.17 14.93
C ASP A 48 -17.98 26.22 14.01
N PHE A 49 -18.24 26.52 12.74
CA PHE A 49 -17.20 26.57 11.70
C PHE A 49 -16.13 27.66 11.93
N ALA A 50 -16.37 28.64 12.81
CA ALA A 50 -15.38 29.66 13.15
C ALA A 50 -14.23 29.08 13.99
N ASN A 51 -14.52 28.05 14.80
CA ASN A 51 -13.54 27.40 15.67
C ASN A 51 -13.02 26.06 15.13
N VAL A 52 -13.53 25.59 13.99
CA VAL A 52 -13.02 24.38 13.33
C VAL A 52 -11.64 24.63 12.74
N ASN A 53 -10.66 23.83 13.15
CA ASN A 53 -9.36 23.82 12.50
C ASN A 53 -9.42 22.90 11.26
N PHE A 54 -9.58 23.52 10.08
CA PHE A 54 -9.67 22.78 8.82
C PHE A 54 -8.39 21.98 8.51
N MET A 55 -7.20 22.48 8.83
CA MET A 55 -5.97 21.73 8.63
C MET A 55 -5.95 20.44 9.46
N LYS A 56 -6.36 20.53 10.73
CA LYS A 56 -6.53 19.39 11.63
C LYS A 56 -7.59 18.40 11.11
N LEU A 57 -8.69 18.94 10.56
CA LEU A 57 -9.76 18.15 9.95
C LEU A 57 -9.25 17.35 8.74
N PHE A 58 -8.52 17.99 7.82
CA PHE A 58 -8.00 17.30 6.64
C PHE A 58 -6.92 16.26 7.02
N LEU A 59 -6.00 16.62 7.91
CA LEU A 59 -4.92 15.72 8.34
C LEU A 59 -5.45 14.47 9.05
N THR A 60 -6.54 14.58 9.81
CA THR A 60 -7.16 13.41 10.47
C THR A 60 -7.70 12.37 9.49
N TYR A 61 -7.98 12.72 8.23
CA TYR A 61 -8.27 11.75 7.17
C TYR A 61 -7.03 11.38 6.33
N ILE A 62 -6.17 12.35 6.02
CA ILE A 62 -4.99 12.12 5.16
C ILE A 62 -3.99 11.17 5.81
N VAL A 63 -3.75 11.29 7.11
CA VAL A 63 -2.78 10.46 7.83
C VAL A 63 -3.17 8.96 7.79
N PRO A 64 -4.37 8.54 8.24
CA PRO A 64 -4.75 7.12 8.18
C PRO A 64 -4.83 6.58 6.74
N TYR A 65 -5.20 7.41 5.76
CA TYR A 65 -5.13 7.02 4.34
C TYR A 65 -3.70 6.73 3.91
N SER A 66 -2.76 7.63 4.21
CA SER A 66 -1.37 7.55 3.77
C SER A 66 -0.64 6.36 4.40
N VAL A 67 -0.80 6.16 5.71
CA VAL A 67 -0.19 5.01 6.42
C VAL A 67 -0.74 3.68 5.91
N THR A 68 -2.05 3.60 5.66
CA THR A 68 -2.67 2.39 5.11
C THR A 68 -2.20 2.11 3.68
N THR A 69 -2.07 3.15 2.86
CA THR A 69 -1.56 3.03 1.49
C THR A 69 -0.11 2.55 1.50
N TYR A 70 0.75 3.15 2.31
CA TYR A 70 2.16 2.78 2.42
C TYR A 70 2.33 1.31 2.83
N THR A 71 1.69 0.91 3.94
CA THR A 71 1.80 -0.46 4.47
C THR A 71 1.28 -1.51 3.48
N ALA A 72 0.12 -1.26 2.86
CA ALA A 72 -0.42 -2.18 1.86
C ALA A 72 0.44 -2.26 0.60
N THR A 73 1.08 -1.15 0.21
CA THR A 73 1.99 -1.12 -0.95
C THR A 73 3.27 -1.88 -0.66
N ALA A 74 3.88 -1.65 0.50
CA ALA A 74 5.10 -2.35 0.93
C ALA A 74 4.89 -3.87 0.96
N LEU A 75 3.81 -4.34 1.60
CA LEU A 75 3.49 -5.77 1.67
C LEU A 75 3.29 -6.40 0.30
N LYS A 76 2.61 -5.70 -0.62
CA LYS A 76 2.42 -6.19 -1.99
C LYS A 76 3.70 -6.20 -2.82
N ALA A 77 4.65 -5.32 -2.51
CA ALA A 77 5.95 -5.25 -3.16
C ALA A 77 6.95 -6.31 -2.67
N GLU A 78 6.59 -7.11 -1.64
CA GLU A 78 7.39 -8.25 -1.16
C GLU A 78 7.16 -9.54 -1.98
N PHE A 79 6.17 -9.56 -2.87
CA PHE A 79 5.87 -10.70 -3.76
C PHE A 79 5.82 -12.06 -3.04
N GLN A 80 4.92 -12.18 -2.06
CA GLN A 80 4.73 -13.42 -1.29
C GLN A 80 4.21 -14.57 -2.17
N ILE A 81 4.80 -15.75 -1.98
CA ILE A 81 4.43 -16.99 -2.66
C ILE A 81 2.93 -17.29 -2.43
N GLY A 82 2.25 -17.75 -3.48
CA GLY A 82 0.83 -18.11 -3.40
C GLY A 82 -0.14 -16.93 -3.46
N THR A 83 0.36 -15.69 -3.48
CA THR A 83 -0.48 -14.50 -3.69
C THR A 83 -0.52 -14.09 -5.16
N ALA A 84 -1.65 -13.53 -5.60
CA ALA A 84 -1.77 -13.00 -6.94
C ALA A 84 -1.01 -11.67 -7.07
N SER A 85 -0.11 -11.57 -8.05
CA SER A 85 0.63 -10.34 -8.28
C SER A 85 -0.31 -9.19 -8.66
N SER A 86 -0.09 -8.03 -8.07
CA SER A 86 -0.84 -6.81 -8.40
C SER A 86 -0.30 -6.07 -9.63
N VAL A 87 0.89 -6.44 -10.10
CA VAL A 87 1.65 -5.76 -11.16
C VAL A 87 2.40 -6.75 -12.05
N GLU A 88 2.82 -6.30 -13.21
CA GLU A 88 3.79 -7.02 -14.04
C GLU A 88 5.20 -6.63 -13.60
N ALA A 89 6.06 -7.62 -13.34
CA ALA A 89 7.41 -7.37 -12.81
C ALA A 89 8.39 -8.51 -13.08
N ASP A 90 9.66 -8.16 -13.20
CA ASP A 90 10.76 -9.12 -13.16
C ASP A 90 11.23 -9.31 -11.72
N LEU A 91 11.21 -10.56 -11.27
CA LEU A 91 11.62 -10.94 -9.92
C LEU A 91 12.93 -11.73 -9.96
N GLU A 92 13.75 -11.52 -8.95
CA GLU A 92 14.96 -12.29 -8.67
C GLU A 92 14.82 -12.96 -7.29
N CYS A 93 15.11 -14.25 -7.21
CA CYS A 93 15.20 -14.95 -5.95
C CYS A 93 16.47 -14.52 -5.21
N THR A 94 16.34 -14.08 -3.96
CA THR A 94 17.50 -13.58 -3.20
C THR A 94 18.53 -14.65 -2.89
N SER A 95 18.10 -15.90 -2.74
CA SER A 95 18.94 -17.03 -2.36
C SER A 95 19.75 -17.58 -3.54
N CYS A 96 19.07 -18.04 -4.61
CA CYS A 96 19.75 -18.69 -5.75
C CYS A 96 19.91 -17.82 -7.01
N LYS A 97 19.42 -16.57 -6.99
CA LYS A 97 19.50 -15.62 -8.14
C LYS A 97 18.73 -16.05 -9.40
N ALA A 98 17.81 -17.00 -9.28
CA ALA A 98 16.88 -17.33 -10.36
C ALA A 98 15.98 -16.13 -10.70
N HIS A 99 15.57 -16.03 -11.96
CA HIS A 99 14.72 -14.97 -12.44
C HIS A 99 13.39 -15.52 -12.93
N ILE A 100 12.31 -14.80 -12.63
CA ILE A 100 10.99 -15.07 -13.20
C ILE A 100 10.37 -13.76 -13.66
N HIS A 101 9.62 -13.84 -14.75
CA HIS A 101 8.75 -12.77 -15.19
C HIS A 101 7.33 -13.12 -14.73
N ILE A 102 6.70 -12.22 -13.98
CA ILE A 102 5.33 -12.42 -13.50
C ILE A 102 4.38 -11.42 -14.14
N HIS A 103 3.24 -11.91 -14.60
CA HIS A 103 2.17 -11.07 -15.12
C HIS A 103 1.19 -10.66 -14.03
N LYS A 104 0.49 -9.55 -14.26
CA LYS A 104 -0.58 -9.07 -13.37
C LYS A 104 -1.67 -10.13 -13.20
N GLY A 105 -2.01 -10.45 -11.95
CA GLY A 105 -3.00 -11.47 -11.58
C GLY A 105 -2.46 -12.89 -11.52
N GLN A 106 -1.22 -13.14 -11.97
CA GLN A 106 -0.57 -14.45 -11.85
C GLN A 106 -0.25 -14.75 -10.39
N ILE A 107 -0.45 -16.01 -9.98
CA ILE A 107 -0.03 -16.48 -8.65
C ILE A 107 1.49 -16.55 -8.63
N ILE A 108 2.10 -15.92 -7.62
CA ILE A 108 3.56 -15.89 -7.47
C ILE A 108 4.04 -17.30 -7.10
N PRO A 109 4.85 -17.96 -7.95
CA PRO A 109 5.27 -19.33 -7.74
C PRO A 109 6.44 -19.42 -6.75
N GLU A 110 6.71 -20.64 -6.29
CA GLU A 110 7.97 -20.98 -5.63
C GLU A 110 9.14 -20.95 -6.64
N CYS A 111 10.35 -20.68 -6.17
CA CYS A 111 11.54 -20.84 -6.98
C CYS A 111 11.80 -22.32 -7.24
N MET A 112 12.13 -22.68 -8.48
CA MET A 112 12.45 -24.07 -8.86
C MET A 112 13.68 -24.64 -8.13
N VAL A 113 14.54 -23.77 -7.57
CA VAL A 113 15.75 -24.19 -6.84
C VAL A 113 15.55 -24.17 -5.33
N CYS A 114 14.83 -23.17 -4.79
CA CYS A 114 14.69 -22.98 -3.33
C CYS A 114 13.37 -23.53 -2.76
N GLY A 115 12.38 -23.85 -3.61
CA GLY A 115 11.07 -24.32 -3.16
C GLY A 115 10.40 -23.34 -2.18
N ILE A 116 10.03 -23.84 -1.00
CA ILE A 116 9.35 -23.05 0.05
C ILE A 116 10.21 -21.93 0.65
N ASP A 117 11.55 -22.03 0.60
CA ASP A 117 12.48 -21.03 1.14
C ASP A 117 12.70 -19.84 0.18
N THR A 118 11.78 -19.65 -0.76
CA THR A 118 11.90 -18.61 -1.79
C THR A 118 11.59 -17.24 -1.24
N HIS A 119 12.47 -16.30 -1.53
CA HIS A 119 12.27 -14.88 -1.27
C HIS A 119 12.48 -14.09 -2.56
N TRP A 120 11.37 -13.63 -3.15
CA TRP A 120 11.39 -12.82 -4.37
C TRP A 120 11.68 -11.35 -4.06
N LYS A 121 12.47 -10.70 -4.91
CA LYS A 121 12.66 -9.25 -4.93
C LYS A 121 12.61 -8.73 -6.35
N LEU A 122 12.23 -7.45 -6.51
CA LEU A 122 12.31 -6.75 -7.79
C LEU A 122 13.76 -6.72 -8.30
N LYS A 123 13.95 -7.20 -9.52
CA LYS A 123 15.23 -7.15 -10.23
C LYS A 123 15.61 -5.70 -10.56
#